data_AF-A0A4Q4W1Z9-F1
#
_entry.id   AF-A0A4Q4W1Z9-F1
#
_cell.length_a   1.000
_cell.length_b   1.000
_cell.length_c   1.000
_cell.angle_alpha   90.00
_cell.angle_beta   90.00
_cell.angle_gamma   90.00
#
_symmetry.space_group_name_H-M   'P 1'
#
loop_
_entity.id
_entity.type
_entity.pdbx_description
1 polymer ?
#
loop_
_entity_poly.entity_id
_entity_poly.type
_entity_poly.pdbx_seq_one_letter_code
_entity_poly.pdbx_strand_id
1 'polypeptide(L)'
;MLAGTGTQPTGVACKSPQTQVSEIESYISRNGMQIGRIWLDIEPTSGECNAWNLGASANTALARQYASIIRGSSYNWGVYANGNQWSGMFGSRSVDIASDLPLWAVQFDRTPGVNTVTTFMGGWTTAYAKQYWLDTTLCGGGVDLNSFLG
;
A
#
# COMPACT_ATOMS: atom_id res chain seq x y z
N MET A 1 6.57 2.58 -5.75
CA MET A 1 6.35 4.04 -5.66
C MET A 1 7.13 4.79 -6.74
N LEU A 2 6.57 5.87 -7.30
CA LEU A 2 7.29 6.80 -8.17
C LEU A 2 8.31 7.59 -7.33
N ALA A 3 9.54 7.07 -7.28
CA ALA A 3 10.67 7.68 -6.61
C ALA A 3 11.12 8.93 -7.40
N GLY A 4 10.58 10.09 -7.04
CA GLY A 4 11.10 11.39 -7.46
C GLY A 4 11.64 12.16 -6.26
N THR A 5 12.66 12.98 -6.51
CA THR A 5 13.32 13.81 -5.49
C THR A 5 12.38 14.95 -5.02
N GLY A 6 12.30 15.10 -3.69
CA GLY A 6 11.55 16.13 -2.97
C GLY A 6 11.72 15.89 -1.47
N THR A 7 11.59 16.89 -0.61
CA THR A 7 11.77 16.71 0.84
C THR A 7 10.43 16.87 1.55
N GLN A 8 9.99 15.84 2.27
CA GLN A 8 8.84 15.93 3.18
C GLN A 8 9.19 16.80 4.39
N PRO A 9 8.20 17.42 5.07
CA PRO A 9 8.43 18.14 6.33
C PRO A 9 9.09 17.28 7.43
N THR A 10 9.01 15.95 7.29
CA THR A 10 9.64 14.94 8.15
C THR A 10 11.14 14.74 7.87
N GLY A 11 11.70 15.42 6.86
CA GLY A 11 13.11 15.30 6.47
C GLY A 11 13.40 14.15 5.48
N VAL A 12 12.38 13.36 5.10
CA VAL A 12 12.54 12.30 4.09
C VAL A 12 12.69 12.91 2.70
N ALA A 13 13.68 12.46 1.92
CA ALA A 13 13.85 12.83 0.52
C ALA A 13 12.84 12.14 -0.43
N CYS A 14 11.57 12.08 -0.01
CA CYS A 14 10.43 11.70 -0.83
C CYS A 14 9.61 12.94 -1.21
N LYS A 15 9.00 12.93 -2.40
CA LYS A 15 7.88 13.84 -2.69
C LYS A 15 6.80 13.75 -1.61
N SER A 16 6.07 14.86 -1.42
CA SER A 16 4.94 14.89 -0.48
C SER A 16 3.87 13.85 -0.86
N PRO A 17 3.10 13.31 0.10
CA PRO A 17 1.97 12.43 -0.20
C PRO A 17 1.01 12.99 -1.26
N GLN A 18 0.68 14.29 -1.18
CA GLN A 18 -0.20 14.95 -2.14
C GLN A 18 0.39 14.92 -3.55
N THR A 19 1.68 15.21 -3.67
CA THR A 19 2.37 15.19 -4.96
C THR A 19 2.37 13.78 -5.56
N GLN A 20 2.70 12.76 -4.77
CA GLN A 20 2.73 11.37 -5.24
C GLN A 20 1.35 10.90 -5.73
N VAL A 21 0.29 11.17 -4.97
CA VAL A 21 -1.08 10.82 -5.36
C VAL A 21 -1.51 11.58 -6.62
N SER A 22 -1.31 12.91 -6.64
CA SER A 22 -1.74 13.74 -7.78
C SER A 22 -1.01 13.39 -9.07
N GLU A 23 0.27 13.00 -9.00
CA GLU A 23 1.04 12.59 -10.18
C GLU A 23 0.52 11.28 -10.78
N ILE A 24 0.18 10.29 -9.95
CA ILE A 24 -0.44 9.03 -10.40
C ILE A 24 -1.79 9.31 -11.06
N GLU A 25 -2.65 10.06 -10.40
CA GLU A 25 -3.99 10.39 -10.90
C GLU A 25 -3.96 11.20 -12.20
N SER A 26 -3.05 12.17 -12.26
CA SER A 26 -2.81 12.97 -13.48
C SER A 26 -2.24 12.11 -14.60
N TYR A 27 -1.40 11.13 -14.30
CA TYR A 27 -0.88 10.21 -15.31
C TYR A 27 -1.99 9.30 -15.86
N ILE A 28 -2.82 8.73 -14.99
CA ILE A 28 -3.96 7.90 -15.37
C ILE A 28 -4.91 8.69 -16.29
N SER A 29 -5.31 9.89 -15.86
CA SER A 29 -6.23 10.75 -16.62
C SER A 29 -5.66 11.16 -17.98
N ARG A 30 -4.43 11.67 -18.02
CA ARG A 30 -3.79 12.13 -19.27
C ARG A 30 -3.62 11.03 -20.31
N ASN A 31 -3.47 9.78 -19.87
CA ASN A 31 -3.27 8.63 -20.76
C ASN A 31 -4.57 7.84 -21.02
N GLY A 32 -5.72 8.32 -20.54
CA GLY A 32 -7.02 7.66 -20.75
C GLY A 32 -7.07 6.23 -20.20
N MET A 33 -6.33 5.94 -19.14
CA MET A 33 -6.22 4.58 -18.59
C MET A 33 -7.54 4.18 -17.90
N GLN A 34 -8.03 2.98 -18.19
CA GLN A 34 -9.20 2.41 -17.51
C GLN A 34 -8.75 1.68 -16.24
N ILE A 35 -8.86 2.36 -15.09
CA ILE A 35 -8.42 1.85 -13.80
C ILE A 35 -9.62 1.55 -12.91
N GLY A 36 -9.73 0.30 -12.46
CA GLY A 36 -10.78 -0.11 -11.51
C GLY A 36 -10.49 0.39 -10.09
N ARG A 37 -9.28 0.16 -9.59
CA ARG A 37 -8.81 0.57 -8.26
C ARG A 37 -7.30 0.82 -8.27
N ILE A 38 -6.86 1.84 -7.54
CA ILE A 38 -5.45 2.11 -7.26
C ILE A 38 -5.12 1.59 -5.86
N TRP A 39 -3.95 0.97 -5.70
CA TRP A 39 -3.51 0.43 -4.42
C TRP A 39 -2.36 1.26 -3.87
N LEU A 40 -2.56 1.85 -2.69
CA LEU A 40 -1.49 2.47 -1.92
C LEU A 40 -0.64 1.35 -1.32
N ASP A 41 0.56 1.22 -1.85
CA ASP A 41 1.56 0.26 -1.41
C ASP A 41 2.28 0.78 -0.14
N ILE A 42 2.00 0.14 1.00
CA ILE A 42 2.62 0.46 2.30
C ILE A 42 3.51 -0.71 2.71
N GLU A 43 4.77 -0.62 2.32
CA GLU A 43 5.83 -1.59 2.64
C GLU A 43 7.15 -0.88 2.96
N PRO A 44 8.09 -1.51 3.70
CA PRO A 44 9.38 -0.92 4.01
C PRO A 44 10.11 -0.50 2.73
N THR A 45 10.59 0.74 2.70
CA THR A 45 11.33 1.29 1.57
C THR A 45 12.81 1.43 1.93
N SER A 46 13.65 1.62 0.91
CA SER A 46 15.09 1.80 1.08
C SER A 46 15.62 2.84 0.09
N GLY A 47 16.87 3.27 0.27
CA GLY A 47 17.49 4.29 -0.57
C GLY A 47 17.19 5.72 -0.11
N GLU A 48 17.29 6.67 -1.05
CA GLU A 48 17.13 8.10 -0.79
C GLU A 48 15.73 8.43 -0.25
N CYS A 49 14.69 7.84 -0.85
CA CYS A 49 13.31 7.93 -0.38
C CYS A 49 12.97 6.72 0.52
N ASN A 50 13.48 6.72 1.75
CA ASN A 50 13.13 5.73 2.78
C ASN A 50 11.97 6.26 3.65
N ALA A 51 10.75 6.18 3.10
CA ALA A 51 9.52 6.77 3.66
C ALA A 51 9.13 6.25 5.05
N TRP A 52 9.56 5.03 5.42
CA TRP A 52 9.09 4.36 6.63
C TRP A 52 10.17 4.14 7.70
N ASN A 53 11.27 4.87 7.61
CA ASN A 53 12.34 4.86 8.61
C ASN A 53 12.31 6.12 9.50
N LEU A 54 11.11 6.60 9.86
CA LEU A 54 10.91 7.79 10.68
C LEU A 54 10.60 7.49 12.16
N GLY A 55 10.42 6.21 12.49
CA GLY A 55 9.87 5.76 13.77
C GLY A 55 8.35 5.71 13.77
N ALA A 56 7.78 4.86 14.65
CA ALA A 56 6.37 4.47 14.64
C ALA A 56 5.39 5.64 14.59
N SER A 57 5.59 6.67 15.42
CA SER A 57 4.69 7.84 15.47
C SER A 57 4.71 8.65 14.18
N ALA A 58 5.90 8.91 13.62
CA ALA A 58 6.05 9.69 12.40
C ALA A 58 5.59 8.91 11.16
N ASN A 59 5.87 7.60 11.11
CA ASN A 59 5.32 6.70 10.08
C ASN A 59 3.79 6.70 10.11
N THR A 60 3.19 6.61 11.30
CA THR A 60 1.72 6.63 11.45
C THR A 60 1.14 7.96 10.96
N ALA A 61 1.77 9.09 11.31
CA ALA A 61 1.34 10.40 10.83
C ALA A 61 1.43 10.51 9.29
N LEU A 62 2.52 10.04 8.70
CA LEU A 62 2.71 10.01 7.24
C LEU A 62 1.66 9.13 6.55
N ALA A 63 1.41 7.92 7.06
CA ALA A 63 0.43 7.00 6.50
C ALA A 63 -1.00 7.57 6.58
N ARG A 64 -1.33 8.27 7.67
CA ARG A 64 -2.62 8.98 7.80
C ARG A 64 -2.78 10.14 6.83
N GLN A 65 -1.69 10.84 6.46
CA GLN A 65 -1.75 11.85 5.40
C GLN A 65 -2.12 11.23 4.07
N TYR A 66 -1.45 10.14 3.67
CA TYR A 66 -1.84 9.39 2.47
C TYR A 66 -3.30 8.95 2.52
N ALA A 67 -3.71 8.31 3.62
CA ALA A 67 -5.08 7.84 3.78
C ALA A 67 -6.12 8.98 3.68
N SER A 68 -5.82 10.15 4.23
CA SER A 68 -6.68 11.34 4.10
C SER A 68 -6.81 11.80 2.64
N ILE A 69 -5.69 11.88 1.92
CA ILE A 69 -5.65 12.34 0.52
C ILE A 69 -6.42 11.38 -0.39
N ILE A 70 -6.17 10.08 -0.28
CA ILE A 70 -6.82 9.09 -1.16
C ILE A 70 -8.31 8.93 -0.87
N ARG A 71 -8.77 9.21 0.36
CA ARG A 71 -10.22 9.28 0.67
C ARG A 71 -10.91 10.45 -0.05
N GLY A 72 -10.19 11.54 -0.30
CA GLY A 72 -10.70 12.70 -1.04
C GLY A 72 -10.58 12.56 -2.57
N SER A 73 -10.00 11.47 -3.07
CA SER A 73 -9.81 11.23 -4.49
C SER A 73 -11.11 10.85 -5.20
N SER A 74 -11.21 11.16 -6.49
CA SER A 74 -12.26 10.64 -7.38
C SER A 74 -12.01 9.21 -7.87
N TYR A 75 -10.82 8.66 -7.63
CA TYR A 75 -10.50 7.27 -7.93
C TYR A 75 -10.84 6.35 -6.77
N ASN A 76 -11.15 5.10 -7.09
CA ASN A 76 -11.26 4.07 -6.07
C ASN A 76 -9.86 3.70 -5.57
N TRP A 77 -9.60 3.89 -4.27
CA TRP A 77 -8.35 3.49 -3.64
C TRP A 77 -8.52 2.31 -2.70
N GLY A 78 -7.44 1.55 -2.50
CA GLY A 78 -7.28 0.56 -1.44
C GLY A 78 -5.85 0.57 -0.91
N VAL A 79 -5.56 -0.26 0.09
CA VAL A 79 -4.23 -0.37 0.70
C VAL A 79 -3.68 -1.77 0.43
N TYR A 80 -2.46 -1.85 -0.11
CA TYR A 80 -1.67 -3.08 -0.12
C TYR A 80 -0.71 -3.05 1.07
N ALA A 81 -0.68 -4.13 1.85
CA ALA A 81 0.24 -4.21 2.99
C ALA A 81 0.44 -5.65 3.52
N ASN A 82 1.56 -5.83 4.23
CA ASN A 82 1.88 -7.03 4.99
C ASN A 82 1.81 -6.75 6.50
N GLY A 83 1.13 -7.61 7.27
CA GLY A 83 0.92 -7.35 8.69
C GLY A 83 2.17 -7.42 9.58
N ASN A 84 3.21 -8.17 9.19
CA ASN A 84 4.49 -8.18 9.92
C ASN A 84 5.26 -6.88 9.68
N GLN A 85 5.31 -6.43 8.43
CA GLN A 85 5.91 -5.14 8.08
C GLN A 85 5.13 -3.98 8.70
N TRP A 86 3.80 -4.05 8.73
CA TRP A 86 2.92 -3.09 9.40
C TRP A 86 3.32 -2.91 10.87
N SER A 87 3.50 -4.02 11.60
CA SER A 87 3.93 -3.98 12.99
C SER A 87 5.33 -3.37 13.14
N GLY A 88 6.25 -3.66 12.23
CA GLY A 88 7.60 -3.07 12.23
C GLY A 88 7.59 -1.57 11.98
N MET A 89 6.80 -1.10 11.00
CA MET A 89 6.74 0.31 10.62
C MET A 89 5.94 1.17 11.62
N PHE A 90 4.85 0.64 12.18
CA PHE A 90 3.93 1.42 13.01
C PHE A 90 4.01 1.07 14.50
N GLY A 91 4.92 0.17 14.90
CA GLY A 91 5.14 -0.23 16.29
C GLY A 91 4.08 -1.18 16.86
N SER A 92 2.95 -1.37 16.17
CA SER A 92 1.95 -2.38 16.51
C SER A 92 1.18 -2.82 15.27
N ARG A 93 0.83 -4.11 15.23
CA ARG A 93 -0.06 -4.68 14.21
C ARG A 93 -1.46 -4.07 14.25
N SER A 94 -1.90 -3.53 15.38
CA SER A 94 -3.25 -3.00 15.59
C SER A 94 -3.42 -1.52 15.21
N VAL A 95 -2.36 -0.81 14.82
CA VAL A 95 -2.47 0.62 14.47
C VAL A 95 -3.39 0.80 13.26
N ASP A 96 -4.57 1.38 13.50
CA ASP A 96 -5.52 1.71 12.45
C ASP A 96 -5.17 3.05 11.79
N ILE A 97 -5.05 2.97 10.46
CA ILE A 97 -4.74 4.08 9.54
C ILE A 97 -5.86 4.23 8.50
N ALA A 98 -6.41 3.12 8.01
CA ALA A 98 -7.27 3.07 6.83
C ALA A 98 -8.18 1.84 6.78
N SER A 99 -8.59 1.28 7.93
CA SER A 99 -9.46 0.07 7.98
C SER A 99 -10.77 0.20 7.18
N ASP A 100 -11.20 1.43 6.91
CA ASP A 100 -12.36 1.78 6.07
C ASP A 100 -12.12 1.61 4.56
N LEU A 101 -10.87 1.54 4.11
CA LEU A 101 -10.51 1.31 2.71
C LEU A 101 -10.30 -0.19 2.43
N PRO A 102 -10.55 -0.68 1.20
CA PRO A 102 -10.30 -2.08 0.87
C PRO A 102 -8.84 -2.49 1.05
N LEU A 103 -8.62 -3.69 1.59
CA LEU A 103 -7.29 -4.27 1.83
C LEU A 103 -6.91 -5.27 0.75
N TRP A 104 -5.72 -5.12 0.18
CA TRP A 104 -4.97 -6.17 -0.50
C TRP A 104 -3.93 -6.73 0.47
N ALA A 105 -4.29 -7.83 1.13
CA ALA A 105 -3.51 -8.42 2.20
C ALA A 105 -2.37 -9.28 1.65
N VAL A 106 -1.15 -9.08 2.14
CA VAL A 106 -0.05 -10.01 1.88
C VAL A 106 -0.07 -11.12 2.94
N GLN A 107 -0.28 -12.35 2.49
CA GLN A 107 -0.16 -13.55 3.32
C GLN A 107 0.48 -14.65 2.49
N PHE A 108 1.80 -14.79 2.62
CA PHE A 108 2.61 -15.75 1.87
C PHE A 108 2.47 -17.17 2.41
N ASP A 109 1.34 -17.82 2.08
CA ASP A 109 1.01 -19.18 2.46
C ASP A 109 0.80 -20.11 1.25
N ARG A 110 1.05 -19.58 0.03
CA ARG A 110 0.85 -20.26 -1.26
C ARG A 110 -0.58 -20.79 -1.48
N THR A 111 -1.54 -20.31 -0.70
CA THR A 111 -2.95 -20.73 -0.78
C THR A 111 -3.76 -19.61 -1.44
N PRO A 112 -4.35 -19.85 -2.63
CA PRO A 112 -5.19 -18.85 -3.27
C PRO A 112 -6.52 -18.65 -2.52
N GLY A 113 -7.21 -17.54 -2.81
CA GLY A 113 -8.53 -17.23 -2.29
C GLY A 113 -8.51 -16.14 -1.22
N VAL A 114 -9.30 -15.09 -1.42
CA VAL A 114 -9.38 -13.96 -0.47
C VAL A 114 -9.95 -14.37 0.89
N ASN A 115 -10.87 -15.35 0.89
CA ASN A 115 -11.45 -15.94 2.09
C ASN A 115 -10.47 -16.78 2.95
N THR A 116 -9.23 -16.96 2.49
CA THR A 116 -8.19 -17.69 3.23
C THR A 116 -7.25 -16.77 4.01
N VAL A 117 -7.47 -15.45 3.96
CA VAL A 117 -6.72 -14.49 4.78
C VAL A 117 -7.12 -14.67 6.24
N THR A 118 -6.13 -14.95 7.09
CA THR A 118 -6.31 -15.16 8.54
C THR A 118 -5.48 -14.18 9.37
N THR A 119 -4.59 -13.43 8.73
CA THR A 119 -3.61 -12.56 9.40
C THR A 119 -3.84 -11.08 9.08
N PHE A 120 -4.90 -10.50 9.61
CA PHE A 120 -5.20 -9.07 9.43
C PHE A 120 -4.32 -8.14 10.28
N MET A 121 -4.29 -6.86 9.92
CA MET A 121 -3.66 -5.77 10.66
C MET A 121 -4.56 -4.53 10.63
N GLY A 122 -4.17 -3.47 11.33
CA GLY A 122 -4.69 -2.12 11.15
C GLY A 122 -6.21 -1.97 11.18
N GLY A 123 -6.92 -2.81 11.94
CA GLY A 123 -8.38 -2.77 12.07
C GLY A 123 -9.16 -3.51 10.99
N TRP A 124 -8.52 -3.97 9.91
CA TRP A 124 -9.19 -4.79 8.90
C TRP A 124 -9.61 -6.14 9.47
N THR A 125 -10.78 -6.61 9.04
CA THR A 125 -11.31 -7.95 9.36
C THR A 125 -11.67 -8.75 8.11
N THR A 126 -11.60 -8.12 6.95
CA THR A 126 -11.81 -8.73 5.64
C THR A 126 -10.77 -8.20 4.67
N ALA A 127 -10.48 -8.99 3.63
CA ALA A 127 -9.64 -8.60 2.53
C ALA A 127 -10.49 -8.45 1.27
N TYR A 128 -10.07 -7.55 0.39
CA TYR A 128 -10.59 -7.42 -0.98
C TYR A 128 -9.70 -8.17 -1.97
N ALA A 129 -8.40 -8.23 -1.67
CA ALA A 129 -7.44 -9.01 -2.43
C ALA A 129 -6.43 -9.68 -1.49
N LYS A 130 -5.76 -10.72 -1.98
CA LYS A 130 -4.70 -11.44 -1.28
C LYS A 130 -3.52 -11.64 -2.21
N GLN A 131 -2.32 -11.23 -1.80
CA GLN A 131 -1.07 -11.71 -2.40
C GLN A 131 -0.60 -12.94 -1.63
N TYR A 132 -0.55 -14.08 -2.31
CA TYR A 132 -0.28 -15.38 -1.67
C TYR A 132 1.03 -16.02 -2.11
N TRP A 133 1.68 -15.51 -3.17
CA TRP A 133 2.97 -15.99 -3.64
C TRP A 133 3.78 -14.83 -4.27
N LEU A 134 4.92 -14.50 -3.69
CA LEU A 134 5.86 -13.51 -4.24
C LEU A 134 6.97 -14.17 -5.07
N ASP A 135 7.53 -13.42 -6.03
CA ASP A 135 8.77 -13.76 -6.75
C ASP A 135 8.76 -15.17 -7.38
N THR A 136 7.61 -15.60 -7.89
CA THR A 136 7.49 -16.90 -8.57
C THR A 136 7.64 -16.74 -10.08
N THR A 137 7.66 -17.86 -10.80
CA THR A 137 7.72 -17.87 -12.26
C THR A 137 6.44 -18.44 -12.83
N LEU A 138 5.84 -17.73 -13.79
CA LEU A 138 4.73 -18.22 -14.58
C LEU A 138 5.00 -17.91 -16.05
N CYS A 139 4.89 -18.93 -16.91
CA CYS A 139 5.15 -18.80 -18.35
C CYS A 139 6.52 -18.18 -18.70
N GLY A 140 7.54 -18.41 -17.86
CA GLY A 140 8.90 -17.90 -18.05
C GLY A 140 9.13 -16.45 -17.59
N GLY A 141 8.11 -15.77 -17.05
CA GLY A 141 8.24 -14.44 -16.45
C GLY A 141 8.17 -14.48 -14.92
N GLY A 142 8.87 -13.56 -14.26
CA GLY A 142 8.74 -13.31 -12.81
C GLY A 142 7.40 -12.65 -12.51
N VAL A 143 6.65 -13.19 -11.55
CA VAL A 143 5.30 -12.73 -11.18
C VAL A 143 5.05 -12.85 -9.68
N ASP A 144 4.14 -12.03 -9.18
CA ASP A 144 3.44 -12.24 -7.92
C ASP A 144 2.03 -12.77 -8.18
N LEU A 145 1.60 -13.76 -7.42
CA LEU A 145 0.27 -14.36 -7.55
C LEU A 145 -0.70 -13.83 -6.52
N ASN A 146 -1.90 -13.51 -7.01
CA ASN A 146 -2.91 -12.77 -6.29
C ASN A 146 -4.31 -13.37 -6.48
N SER A 147 -5.16 -13.21 -5.49
CA SER A 147 -6.60 -13.48 -5.58
C SER A 147 -7.36 -12.19 -5.29
N PHE A 148 -8.39 -11.90 -6.08
CA PHE A 148 -9.25 -10.74 -5.91
C PHE A 148 -10.69 -11.20 -5.65
N LEU A 149 -11.46 -10.43 -4.88
CA LEU A 149 -12.91 -10.60 -4.86
C LEU A 149 -13.45 -10.33 -6.27
N GLY A 150 -14.25 -11.27 -6.77
CA GLY A 150 -14.95 -11.15 -8.05
C GLY A 150 -16.14 -10.22 -8.00
#